data_AF-A0A1G4IWZ8-F1
#
_entry.id   AF-A0A1G4IWZ8-F1
#
_cell.length_a   1.000
_cell.length_b   1.000
_cell.length_c   1.000
_cell.angle_alpha   90.00
_cell.angle_beta   90.00
_cell.angle_gamma   90.00
#
_symmetry.space_group_name_H-M   'P 1'
#
loop_
_entity.id
_entity.type
_entity.pdbx_description
1 polymer ?
#
loop_
_entity_poly.entity_id
_entity_poly.type
_entity_poly.pdbx_seq_one_letter_code
_entity_poly.pdbx_strand_id
1 'polypeptide(L)'
;MNRIFGLGAKKTQDQLFQESNKAMNEAQQSMQQRISQLDTQISQLNVQLQAMQRKISTTRSAAGQQPLRARASKLLNKRKQLEAMRDSLDSQSWSMNQAQMTSDNLKNTMVTVNALKQTNKALKSQYGKINVEKLQDMQDEMLDLVEQGEELQQVLAMGNGLNDLDEISEGELDAELEALGDEAYGAEFDADVETTAIPSYLSGTMPQFIDEDVPQEKQGNLETAT
;
A
#
# COMPACT_ATOMS: atom_id res chain seq x y z
N MET A 1 35.43 -38.76 16.92
CA MET A 1 34.53 -38.26 17.99
C MET A 1 33.62 -37.19 17.40
N ASN A 2 32.35 -37.34 17.72
CA ASN A 2 31.20 -36.65 17.16
C ASN A 2 31.20 -35.14 17.43
N ARG A 3 31.11 -34.33 16.36
CA ARG A 3 30.51 -33.00 16.42
C ARG A 3 29.04 -33.14 16.01
N ILE A 4 28.24 -33.64 16.95
CA ILE A 4 26.78 -33.60 16.90
C ILE A 4 26.36 -32.31 17.63
N PHE A 5 25.29 -31.69 17.14
CA PHE A 5 24.56 -30.50 17.62
C PHE A 5 24.88 -29.20 16.89
N GLY A 6 23.92 -28.84 16.04
CA GLY A 6 23.90 -27.63 15.24
C GLY A 6 23.91 -26.36 16.10
N LEU A 7 24.92 -25.55 15.88
CA LEU A 7 24.84 -24.12 16.07
C LEU A 7 23.95 -23.58 14.94
N GLY A 8 22.75 -23.14 15.31
CA GLY A 8 21.74 -22.64 14.38
C GLY A 8 22.35 -21.62 13.41
N ALA A 9 22.07 -21.81 12.12
CA ALA A 9 22.38 -20.85 11.09
C ALA A 9 21.86 -19.46 11.54
N LYS A 10 22.73 -18.44 11.52
CA LYS A 10 22.30 -17.05 11.75
C LYS A 10 21.19 -16.75 10.74
N LYS A 11 20.01 -16.45 11.24
CA LYS A 11 18.85 -16.11 10.40
C LYS A 11 19.21 -14.95 9.50
N THR A 12 18.86 -15.04 8.22
CA THR A 12 19.06 -13.94 7.29
C THR A 12 18.20 -12.75 7.70
N GLN A 13 18.56 -11.54 7.27
CA GLN A 13 17.79 -10.33 7.55
C GLN A 13 16.32 -10.50 7.12
N ASP A 14 16.09 -11.15 5.97
CA ASP A 14 14.74 -11.47 5.47
C ASP A 14 13.98 -12.42 6.38
N GLN A 15 14.65 -13.44 6.95
CA GLN A 15 14.04 -14.38 7.89
C GLN A 15 13.65 -13.68 9.20
N LEU A 16 14.49 -12.77 9.70
CA LEU A 16 14.19 -11.98 10.90
C LEU A 16 12.98 -11.05 10.66
N PHE A 17 12.88 -10.41 9.50
CA PHE A 17 11.72 -9.59 9.16
C PHE A 17 10.44 -10.41 9.01
N GLN A 18 10.51 -11.58 8.37
CA GLN A 18 9.35 -12.47 8.24
C GLN A 18 8.86 -12.96 9.60
N GLU A 19 9.76 -13.38 10.48
CA GLU A 19 9.40 -13.81 11.82
C GLU A 19 8.85 -12.67 12.68
N SER A 20 9.42 -11.47 12.58
CA SER A 20 8.90 -10.29 13.29
C SER A 20 7.49 -9.95 12.85
N ASN A 21 7.20 -9.92 11.54
CA ASN A 21 5.86 -9.67 11.04
C ASN A 21 4.87 -10.77 11.46
N LYS A 22 5.30 -12.04 11.43
CA LYS A 22 4.46 -13.15 11.89
C LYS A 22 4.12 -13.03 13.38
N ALA A 23 5.12 -12.77 14.22
CA ALA A 23 4.92 -12.57 15.66
C ALA A 23 4.02 -11.36 15.94
N MET A 24 4.15 -10.29 15.15
CA MET A 24 3.31 -9.10 15.27
C MET A 24 1.84 -9.42 14.93
N ASN A 25 1.58 -10.16 13.85
CA ASN A 25 0.24 -10.61 13.48
C ASN A 25 -0.39 -11.53 14.54
N GLU A 26 0.37 -12.48 15.08
CA GLU A 26 -0.10 -13.35 16.16
C GLU A 26 -0.46 -12.55 17.43
N ALA A 27 0.38 -11.56 17.78
CA ALA A 27 0.12 -10.66 18.90
C ALA A 27 -1.12 -9.79 18.68
N GLN A 28 -1.33 -9.25 17.47
CA GLN A 28 -2.55 -8.50 17.12
C GLN A 28 -3.81 -9.36 17.25
N GLN A 29 -3.80 -10.59 16.75
CA GLN A 29 -4.94 -11.52 16.88
C GLN A 29 -5.25 -11.83 18.35
N SER A 30 -4.23 -12.10 19.16
CA SER A 30 -4.40 -12.32 20.60
C SER A 30 -4.99 -11.11 21.30
N MET A 31 -4.57 -9.90 20.92
CA MET A 31 -5.07 -8.64 21.46
C MET A 31 -6.55 -8.42 21.11
N GLN A 32 -6.94 -8.63 19.85
CA GLN A 32 -8.33 -8.54 19.40
C GLN A 32 -9.24 -9.54 20.11
N GLN A 33 -8.77 -10.78 20.32
CA GLN A 33 -9.50 -11.76 21.11
C GLN A 33 -9.71 -11.28 22.55
N ARG A 34 -8.68 -10.68 23.16
CA ARG A 34 -8.77 -10.17 24.54
C ARG A 34 -9.69 -8.97 24.65
N ILE A 35 -9.65 -8.04 23.69
CA ILE A 35 -10.58 -6.92 23.59
C ILE A 35 -12.02 -7.45 23.49
N SER A 36 -12.28 -8.41 22.60
CA SER A 36 -13.61 -9.03 22.43
C SER A 36 -14.12 -9.69 23.73
N GLN A 37 -13.24 -10.36 24.47
CA GLN A 37 -13.57 -10.94 25.78
C GLN A 37 -13.90 -9.86 26.81
N LEU A 38 -13.14 -8.76 26.84
CA LEU A 38 -13.40 -7.63 27.74
C LEU A 38 -14.75 -6.96 27.40
N ASP A 39 -15.04 -6.72 26.13
CA ASP A 39 -16.31 -6.13 25.68
C ASP A 39 -17.50 -7.02 26.09
N THR A 40 -17.37 -8.34 25.96
CA THR A 40 -18.39 -9.30 26.42
C THR A 40 -18.62 -9.18 27.92
N GLN A 41 -17.55 -9.11 28.73
CA GLN A 41 -17.67 -8.94 30.18
C GLN A 41 -18.28 -7.59 30.57
N ILE A 42 -17.91 -6.51 29.87
CA ILE A 42 -18.48 -5.16 30.06
C ILE A 42 -19.98 -5.18 29.75
N SER A 43 -20.39 -5.81 28.64
CA SER A 43 -21.80 -5.97 28.26
C SER A 43 -22.60 -6.72 29.33
N GLN A 44 -22.07 -7.83 29.85
CA GLN A 44 -22.70 -8.57 30.96
C GLN A 44 -22.86 -7.72 32.22
N LEU A 45 -21.85 -6.90 32.56
CA LEU A 45 -21.93 -5.97 33.70
C LEU A 45 -22.97 -4.86 33.46
N ASN A 46 -23.09 -4.35 32.23
CA ASN A 46 -24.11 -3.37 31.86
C ASN A 46 -25.54 -3.91 32.09
N VAL A 47 -25.81 -5.16 31.66
CA VAL A 47 -27.10 -5.81 31.90
C VAL A 47 -27.39 -5.94 33.41
N GLN A 48 -26.40 -6.36 34.21
CA GLN A 48 -26.56 -6.45 35.66
C GLN A 48 -26.81 -5.10 36.32
N LEU A 49 -26.10 -4.05 35.88
CA LEU A 49 -26.27 -2.68 36.36
C LEU A 49 -27.65 -2.13 36.01
N GLN A 50 -28.15 -2.37 34.80
CA GLN A 50 -29.51 -1.98 34.40
C GLN A 50 -30.58 -2.69 35.25
N ALA A 51 -30.42 -4.00 35.48
CA ALA A 51 -31.33 -4.75 36.35
C ALA A 51 -31.30 -4.20 37.79
N MET A 52 -30.13 -3.82 38.29
CA MET A 52 -29.98 -3.24 39.63
C MET A 52 -30.56 -1.83 39.71
N GLN A 53 -30.39 -1.01 38.68
CA GLN A 53 -31.02 0.31 38.57
C GLN A 53 -32.55 0.20 38.64
N ARG A 54 -33.15 -0.73 37.89
CA ARG A 54 -34.61 -0.99 37.94
C ARG A 54 -35.08 -1.41 39.33
N LYS A 55 -34.32 -2.25 40.03
CA LYS A 55 -34.64 -2.64 41.42
C LYS A 55 -34.51 -1.48 42.39
N ILE A 56 -33.51 -0.61 42.22
CA ILE A 56 -33.34 0.59 43.04
C ILE A 56 -34.51 1.55 42.83
N SER A 57 -34.91 1.78 41.58
CA SER A 57 -36.00 2.72 41.24
C SER A 57 -37.37 2.26 41.75
N THR A 58 -37.62 0.94 41.84
CA THR A 58 -38.89 0.40 42.35
C THR A 58 -38.90 0.22 43.88
N THR A 59 -37.73 0.28 44.53
CA THR A 59 -37.64 0.17 46.00
C THR A 59 -38.00 1.50 46.65
N ARG A 60 -39.14 1.55 47.36
CA ARG A 60 -39.68 2.79 47.96
C ARG A 60 -38.85 3.36 49.11
N SER A 61 -38.26 2.50 49.96
CA SER A 61 -37.55 2.97 51.15
C SER A 61 -36.07 3.25 50.86
N ALA A 62 -35.58 4.40 51.31
CA ALA A 62 -34.16 4.76 51.19
C ALA A 62 -33.25 3.73 51.88
N ALA A 63 -33.67 3.21 53.04
CA ALA A 63 -32.95 2.15 53.76
C ALA A 63 -32.88 0.84 52.95
N GLY A 64 -33.94 0.47 52.21
CA GLY A 64 -33.94 -0.70 51.32
C GLY A 64 -33.07 -0.52 50.07
N GLN A 65 -32.87 0.72 49.61
CA GLN A 65 -32.01 1.03 48.46
C GLN A 65 -30.51 0.97 48.80
N GLN A 66 -30.10 1.26 50.05
CA GLN A 66 -28.69 1.30 50.45
C GLN A 66 -27.88 0.05 50.07
N PRO A 67 -28.31 -1.19 50.40
CA PRO A 67 -27.56 -2.39 50.00
C PRO A 67 -27.53 -2.60 48.48
N LEU A 68 -28.56 -2.18 47.75
CA LEU A 68 -28.59 -2.26 46.29
C LEU A 68 -27.60 -1.27 45.67
N ARG A 69 -27.55 -0.03 46.17
CA ARG A 69 -26.58 0.99 45.73
C ARG A 69 -25.15 0.54 46.01
N ALA A 70 -24.87 -0.04 47.18
CA ALA A 70 -23.55 -0.56 47.50
C ALA A 70 -23.10 -1.68 46.54
N ARG A 71 -24.01 -2.58 46.15
CA ARG A 71 -23.73 -3.61 45.13
C ARG A 71 -23.53 -2.99 43.74
N ALA A 72 -24.34 -2.00 43.37
CA ALA A 72 -24.23 -1.31 42.08
C ALA A 72 -22.89 -0.60 41.94
N SER A 73 -22.42 0.08 42.99
CA SER A 73 -21.11 0.73 43.00
C SER A 73 -19.95 -0.25 42.80
N LYS A 74 -20.03 -1.46 43.38
CA LYS A 74 -19.01 -2.50 43.15
C LYS A 74 -18.98 -2.98 41.69
N LEU A 75 -20.16 -3.23 41.10
CA LEU A 75 -20.28 -3.62 39.70
C LEU A 75 -19.79 -2.51 38.76
N LEU A 76 -20.13 -1.25 39.06
CA LEU A 76 -19.69 -0.10 38.28
C LEU A 76 -18.17 0.08 38.34
N ASN A 77 -17.57 -0.06 39.51
CA ASN A 77 -16.11 -0.01 39.66
C ASN A 77 -15.42 -1.11 38.85
N LYS A 78 -15.94 -2.34 38.91
CA LYS A 78 -15.42 -3.44 38.10
C LYS A 78 -15.53 -3.12 36.61
N ARG A 79 -16.68 -2.63 36.15
CA ARG A 79 -16.90 -2.25 34.74
C ARG A 79 -15.89 -1.20 34.28
N LYS A 80 -15.70 -0.12 35.06
CA LYS A 80 -14.73 0.94 34.76
C LYS A 80 -13.29 0.43 34.65
N GLN A 81 -12.91 -0.52 35.50
CA GLN A 81 -11.57 -1.15 35.41
C GLN A 81 -11.42 -1.97 34.13
N LEU A 82 -12.46 -2.71 33.71
CA LEU A 82 -12.44 -3.46 32.45
C LEU A 82 -12.39 -2.52 31.24
N GLU A 83 -13.17 -1.44 31.25
CA GLU A 83 -13.15 -0.39 30.20
C GLU A 83 -11.75 0.20 30.07
N ALA A 84 -11.11 0.60 31.17
CA ALA A 84 -9.75 1.13 31.14
C ALA A 84 -8.71 0.13 30.57
N MET A 85 -8.83 -1.16 30.91
CA MET A 85 -7.96 -2.19 30.32
C MET A 85 -8.22 -2.38 28.82
N ARG A 86 -9.49 -2.32 28.41
CA ARG A 86 -9.90 -2.45 27.02
C ARG A 86 -9.38 -1.29 26.19
N ASP A 87 -9.55 -0.05 26.66
CA ASP A 87 -9.04 1.15 25.99
C ASP A 87 -7.52 1.14 25.87
N SER A 88 -6.82 0.66 26.90
CA SER A 88 -5.36 0.48 26.85
C SER A 88 -4.94 -0.54 25.78
N LEU A 89 -5.61 -1.69 25.68
CA LEU A 89 -5.31 -2.69 24.64
C LEU A 89 -5.65 -2.16 23.25
N ASP A 90 -6.75 -1.40 23.12
CA ASP A 90 -7.15 -0.80 21.85
C ASP A 90 -6.08 0.19 21.33
N SER A 91 -5.56 1.05 22.23
CA SER A 91 -4.46 1.97 21.91
C SER A 91 -3.16 1.23 21.51
N GLN A 92 -2.89 0.08 22.15
CA GLN A 92 -1.74 -0.76 21.82
C GLN A 92 -1.93 -1.42 20.45
N SER A 93 -3.14 -1.90 20.16
CA SER A 93 -3.47 -2.50 18.87
C SER A 93 -3.31 -1.48 17.74
N TRP A 94 -3.77 -0.24 17.95
CA TRP A 94 -3.61 0.83 16.98
C TRP A 94 -2.13 1.15 16.71
N SER A 95 -1.32 1.26 17.77
CA SER A 95 0.12 1.49 17.65
C SER A 95 0.83 0.36 16.89
N MET A 96 0.44 -0.89 17.14
CA MET A 96 0.93 -2.05 16.41
C MET A 96 0.52 -2.04 14.93
N ASN A 97 -0.71 -1.63 14.62
CA ASN A 97 -1.18 -1.52 13.24
C ASN A 97 -0.36 -0.48 12.46
N GLN A 98 -0.06 0.68 13.07
CA GLN A 98 0.81 1.68 12.44
C GLN A 98 2.25 1.17 12.24
N ALA A 99 2.80 0.44 13.21
CA ALA A 99 4.11 -0.20 13.09
C ALA A 99 4.12 -1.24 11.96
N GLN A 100 3.04 -2.01 11.79
CA GLN A 100 2.88 -2.98 10.71
C GLN A 100 2.88 -2.28 9.34
N MET A 101 2.08 -1.22 9.17
CA MET A 101 2.06 -0.43 7.93
C MET A 101 3.45 0.12 7.58
N THR A 102 4.18 0.62 8.59
CA THR A 102 5.56 1.11 8.39
C THR A 102 6.49 -0.02 7.97
N SER A 103 6.40 -1.19 8.61
CA SER A 103 7.16 -2.39 8.27
C SER A 103 6.89 -2.84 6.83
N ASP A 104 5.64 -2.83 6.40
CA ASP A 104 5.23 -3.22 5.06
C ASP A 104 5.75 -2.24 3.99
N ASN A 105 5.68 -0.93 4.27
CA ASN A 105 6.27 0.09 3.41
C ASN A 105 7.80 -0.06 3.27
N LEU A 106 8.49 -0.34 4.38
CA LEU A 106 9.94 -0.60 4.37
C LEU A 106 10.28 -1.86 3.58
N LYS A 107 9.47 -2.92 3.70
CA LYS A 107 9.63 -4.15 2.91
C LYS A 107 9.48 -3.87 1.41
N ASN A 108 8.44 -3.15 1.01
CA ASN A 108 8.24 -2.77 -0.40
C ASN A 108 9.40 -1.94 -0.93
N THR A 109 9.88 -0.98 -0.13
CA THR A 109 11.06 -0.17 -0.47
C THR A 109 12.32 -1.04 -0.62
N MET A 110 12.54 -2.01 0.28
CA MET A 110 13.68 -2.92 0.21
C MET A 110 13.63 -3.80 -1.05
N VAL A 111 12.44 -4.30 -1.43
CA VAL A 111 12.25 -5.04 -2.69
C VAL A 111 12.62 -4.17 -3.89
N THR A 112 12.13 -2.92 -3.94
CA THR A 112 12.49 -1.97 -5.00
C THR A 112 13.99 -1.70 -5.03
N VAL A 113 14.63 -1.45 -3.88
CA VAL A 113 16.09 -1.23 -3.80
C VAL A 113 16.88 -2.45 -4.26
N ASN A 114 16.44 -3.66 -3.90
CA ASN A 114 17.09 -4.90 -4.36
C ASN A 114 16.92 -5.10 -5.87
N ALA A 115 15.73 -4.82 -6.41
CA ALA A 115 15.48 -4.83 -7.85
C ALA A 115 16.38 -3.81 -8.57
N LEU A 116 16.47 -2.57 -8.08
CA LEU A 116 17.36 -1.53 -8.63
C LEU A 116 18.83 -1.94 -8.57
N LYS A 117 19.29 -2.56 -7.47
CA LYS A 117 20.65 -3.09 -7.38
C LYS A 117 20.92 -4.20 -8.41
N GLN A 118 19.97 -5.11 -8.58
CA GLN A 118 20.04 -6.18 -9.58
C GLN A 118 20.09 -5.60 -10.99
N THR A 119 19.21 -4.65 -11.31
CA THR A 119 19.17 -3.93 -12.60
C THR A 119 20.47 -3.17 -12.84
N ASN A 120 20.99 -2.45 -11.84
CA ASN A 120 22.28 -1.74 -11.96
C ASN A 120 23.44 -2.71 -12.20
N LYS A 121 23.46 -3.87 -11.54
CA LYS A 121 24.46 -4.92 -11.80
C LYS A 121 24.34 -5.49 -13.22
N ALA A 122 23.13 -5.73 -13.70
CA ALA A 122 22.88 -6.20 -15.07
C ALA A 122 23.31 -5.14 -16.10
N LEU A 123 22.94 -3.87 -15.88
CA LEU A 123 23.37 -2.73 -16.68
C LEU A 123 24.90 -2.63 -16.72
N LYS A 124 25.59 -2.67 -15.57
CA LYS A 124 27.07 -2.68 -15.54
C LYS A 124 27.68 -3.86 -16.29
N SER A 125 27.08 -5.05 -16.21
CA SER A 125 27.57 -6.22 -16.92
C SER A 125 27.33 -6.16 -18.45
N GLN A 126 26.29 -5.47 -18.89
CA GLN A 126 26.03 -5.22 -20.31
C GLN A 126 26.89 -4.06 -20.83
N TYR A 127 26.96 -2.94 -20.09
CA TYR A 127 27.80 -1.78 -20.42
C TYR A 127 29.31 -2.07 -20.38
N GLY A 128 29.77 -2.98 -19.51
CA GLY A 128 31.16 -3.44 -19.51
C GLY A 128 31.59 -4.23 -20.76
N LYS A 129 30.66 -4.48 -21.70
CA LYS A 129 30.91 -5.09 -23.01
C LYS A 129 30.72 -4.11 -24.18
N ILE A 130 30.38 -2.85 -23.92
CA ILE A 130 30.18 -1.82 -24.95
C ILE A 130 31.53 -1.14 -25.19
N ASN A 131 32.01 -1.19 -26.44
CA ASN A 131 33.22 -0.50 -26.87
C ASN A 131 33.08 1.01 -26.62
N VAL A 132 34.02 1.60 -25.88
CA VAL A 132 34.05 3.03 -25.53
C VAL A 132 33.98 3.92 -26.78
N GLU A 133 34.51 3.46 -27.91
CA GLU A 133 34.45 4.14 -29.21
C GLU A 133 33.00 4.30 -29.71
N LYS A 134 32.16 3.27 -29.60
CA LYS A 134 30.73 3.39 -29.93
C LYS A 134 29.95 4.27 -28.96
N LEU A 135 30.49 4.47 -27.75
CA LEU A 135 29.90 5.34 -26.73
C LEU A 135 30.18 6.82 -27.02
N GLN A 136 31.30 7.12 -27.70
CA GLN A 136 31.58 8.46 -28.24
C GLN A 136 30.66 8.74 -29.43
N ASP A 137 30.56 7.81 -30.39
CA ASP A 137 29.65 7.95 -31.53
C ASP A 137 28.18 8.10 -31.08
N MET A 138 27.74 7.33 -30.08
CA MET A 138 26.39 7.47 -29.51
C MET A 138 26.21 8.75 -28.68
N GLN A 139 27.25 9.30 -28.07
CA GLN A 139 27.15 10.56 -27.35
C GLN A 139 27.00 11.72 -28.34
N ASP A 140 27.72 11.68 -29.45
CA ASP A 140 27.61 12.65 -30.53
C ASP A 140 26.22 12.55 -31.19
N GLU A 141 25.72 11.34 -31.44
CA GLU A 141 24.36 11.12 -31.98
C GLU A 141 23.25 11.48 -30.96
N MET A 142 23.50 11.32 -29.65
CA MET A 142 22.57 11.77 -28.60
C MET A 142 22.56 13.30 -28.46
N LEU A 143 23.70 13.97 -28.64
CA LEU A 143 23.76 15.43 -28.68
C LEU A 143 22.96 15.97 -29.87
N ASP A 144 23.11 15.37 -31.04
CA ASP A 144 22.32 15.71 -32.24
C ASP A 144 20.82 15.44 -32.04
N LEU A 145 20.45 14.36 -31.33
CA LEU A 145 19.05 14.03 -31.03
C LEU A 145 18.45 14.89 -29.92
N VAL A 146 19.22 15.34 -28.94
CA VAL A 146 18.77 16.32 -27.93
C VAL A 146 18.59 17.68 -28.59
N GLU A 147 19.49 18.08 -29.50
CA GLU A 147 19.36 19.33 -30.24
C GLU A 147 18.15 19.31 -31.19
N GLN A 148 17.91 18.21 -31.91
CA GLN A 148 16.68 18.01 -32.69
C GLN A 148 15.42 17.87 -31.81
N GLY A 149 15.57 17.31 -30.61
CA GLY A 149 14.49 17.19 -29.63
C GLY A 149 14.07 18.55 -29.07
N GLU A 150 15.03 19.43 -28.76
CA GLU A 150 14.79 20.81 -28.36
C GLU A 150 14.23 21.65 -29.52
N GLU A 151 14.68 21.43 -30.75
CA GLU A 151 14.12 22.05 -31.95
C GLU A 151 12.67 21.59 -32.21
N LEU A 152 12.39 20.29 -32.07
CA LEU A 152 11.04 19.72 -32.17
C LEU A 152 10.14 20.23 -31.05
N GLN A 153 10.65 20.34 -29.82
CA GLN A 153 9.91 20.83 -28.67
C GLN A 153 9.67 22.34 -28.75
N GLN A 154 10.58 23.11 -29.38
CA GLN A 154 10.32 24.51 -29.75
C GLN A 154 9.30 24.64 -30.87
N VAL A 155 9.35 23.81 -31.91
CA VAL A 155 8.35 23.80 -33.00
C VAL A 155 6.97 23.38 -32.48
N LEU A 156 6.91 22.41 -31.57
CA LEU A 156 5.67 21.98 -30.90
C LEU A 156 5.17 23.00 -29.88
N ALA A 157 6.05 23.68 -29.13
CA ALA A 157 5.66 24.75 -28.21
C ALA A 157 5.24 26.04 -28.93
N MET A 158 5.79 26.31 -30.12
CA MET A 158 5.34 27.40 -30.99
C MET A 158 4.00 27.04 -31.69
N GLY A 159 3.69 25.75 -31.84
CA GLY A 159 2.45 25.23 -32.43
C GLY A 159 1.30 24.95 -31.45
N ASN A 160 1.59 24.61 -30.18
CA ASN A 160 0.60 24.28 -29.16
C ASN A 160 0.84 25.13 -27.91
N GLY A 161 0.19 26.29 -27.86
CA GLY A 161 0.17 27.20 -26.71
C GLY A 161 -0.59 26.62 -25.51
N LEU A 162 -0.01 25.66 -24.82
CA LEU A 162 -0.56 25.05 -23.60
C LEU A 162 0.42 25.23 -22.43
N ASN A 163 0.81 26.48 -22.17
CA ASN A 163 1.56 26.89 -20.97
C ASN A 163 0.70 27.84 -20.12
N ASP A 164 -0.55 27.47 -19.85
CA ASP A 164 -1.33 28.05 -18.76
C ASP A 164 -2.33 26.99 -18.30
N LEU A 165 -1.93 26.20 -17.31
CA LEU A 165 -2.88 25.51 -16.44
C LEU A 165 -2.90 26.33 -15.16
N ASP A 166 -3.86 27.25 -15.10
CA ASP A 166 -4.17 28.02 -13.90
C ASP A 166 -4.49 27.08 -12.72
N GLU A 167 -4.22 27.54 -11.50
CA GLU A 167 -4.63 26.87 -10.27
C GLU A 167 -6.14 26.61 -10.29
N ILE A 168 -6.54 25.35 -10.14
CA ILE A 168 -7.95 24.93 -10.06
C ILE A 168 -8.61 25.67 -8.89
N SER A 169 -9.62 26.49 -9.17
CA SER A 169 -10.33 27.22 -8.12
C SER A 169 -11.22 26.27 -7.32
N GLU A 170 -11.42 26.53 -6.02
CA GLU A 170 -12.26 25.70 -5.13
C GLU A 170 -13.66 25.41 -5.71
N GLY A 171 -14.24 26.33 -6.50
CA GLY A 171 -15.55 26.12 -7.12
C GLY A 171 -15.58 25.10 -8.25
N GLU A 172 -14.44 24.86 -8.91
CA GLU A 172 -14.30 23.82 -9.95
C GLU A 172 -14.03 22.45 -9.29
N LEU A 173 -13.24 22.42 -8.21
CA LEU A 173 -13.04 21.24 -7.38
C LEU A 173 -14.34 20.73 -6.74
N ASP A 174 -15.18 21.65 -6.24
CA ASP A 174 -16.47 21.29 -5.63
C ASP A 174 -17.46 20.72 -6.65
N ALA A 175 -17.47 21.24 -7.89
CA ALA A 175 -18.31 20.72 -8.95
C ALA A 175 -17.88 19.31 -9.40
N GLU A 176 -16.57 19.03 -9.44
CA GLU A 176 -16.07 17.67 -9.72
C GLU A 176 -16.33 16.68 -8.57
N LEU A 177 -16.22 17.12 -7.32
CA LEU A 177 -16.55 16.29 -6.15
C LEU A 177 -18.04 15.93 -6.07
N GLU A 178 -18.93 16.85 -6.47
CA GLU A 178 -20.37 16.58 -6.54
C GLU A 178 -20.72 15.57 -7.65
N ALA A 179 -20.08 15.68 -8.82
CA ALA A 179 -20.24 14.71 -9.92
C ALA A 179 -19.77 13.30 -9.54
N LEU A 180 -18.66 13.17 -8.79
CA LEU A 180 -18.17 11.90 -8.24
C LEU A 180 -19.10 11.31 -7.16
N GLY A 181 -19.76 12.18 -6.38
CA GLY A 181 -20.77 11.78 -5.39
C GLY A 181 -22.02 11.18 -6.02
N ASP A 182 -22.48 11.76 -7.14
CA ASP A 182 -23.66 11.26 -7.88
C ASP A 182 -23.37 9.95 -8.63
N GLU A 183 -22.13 9.71 -9.08
CA GLU A 183 -21.73 8.43 -9.69
C GLU A 183 -21.68 7.29 -8.66
N ALA A 184 -21.33 7.57 -7.40
CA ALA A 184 -21.30 6.58 -6.33
C ALA A 184 -22.69 6.16 -5.83
N TYR A 185 -23.70 7.03 -5.92
CA TYR A 185 -25.08 6.71 -5.54
C TYR A 185 -25.94 6.16 -6.69
N GLY A 186 -25.49 6.27 -7.94
CA GLY A 186 -26.17 5.75 -9.14
C GLY A 186 -25.84 4.31 -9.53
N ALA A 187 -24.80 3.70 -8.93
CA ALA A 187 -24.24 2.42 -9.37
C ALA A 187 -24.51 1.23 -8.43
N GLU A 188 -25.53 1.28 -7.56
CA GLU A 188 -25.90 0.14 -6.70
C GLU A 188 -27.05 -0.72 -7.26
N PHE A 189 -27.39 -0.64 -8.55
CA PHE A 189 -28.35 -1.60 -9.13
C PHE A 189 -28.02 -1.97 -10.58
N ASP A 190 -27.49 -3.20 -10.71
CA ASP A 190 -27.65 -4.13 -11.83
C ASP A 190 -26.43 -4.37 -12.77
N ALA A 191 -26.23 -5.67 -13.03
CA ALA A 191 -25.41 -6.30 -14.05
C ALA A 191 -23.86 -6.32 -13.93
N ASP A 192 -23.39 -7.37 -13.26
CA ASP A 192 -22.40 -8.36 -13.76
C ASP A 192 -21.70 -8.00 -15.10
N VAL A 193 -20.48 -7.46 -15.04
CA VAL A 193 -19.52 -7.43 -16.16
C VAL A 193 -18.13 -7.81 -15.62
N GLU A 194 -17.75 -9.06 -15.89
CA GLU A 194 -16.35 -9.48 -15.98
C GLU A 194 -15.54 -8.45 -16.79
N THR A 195 -14.49 -7.90 -16.20
CA THR A 195 -13.10 -7.96 -16.71
C THR A 195 -12.24 -7.01 -15.89
N THR A 196 -11.46 -7.60 -14.98
CA THR A 196 -10.38 -6.96 -14.24
C THR A 196 -9.28 -6.52 -15.21
N ALA A 197 -9.46 -5.36 -15.85
CA ALA A 197 -8.44 -4.74 -16.68
C ALA A 197 -7.37 -4.14 -15.75
N ILE A 198 -6.29 -4.88 -15.55
CA ILE A 198 -5.12 -4.43 -14.81
C ILE A 198 -4.50 -3.26 -15.59
N PRO A 199 -4.15 -2.12 -14.96
CA PRO A 199 -3.55 -0.98 -15.63
C PRO A 199 -2.28 -1.37 -16.42
N SER A 200 -2.13 -0.82 -17.62
CA SER A 200 -1.11 -1.24 -18.60
C SER A 200 0.35 -1.06 -18.14
N TYR A 201 0.61 -0.34 -17.05
CA TYR A 201 1.94 -0.24 -16.45
C TYR A 201 2.29 -1.45 -15.56
N LEU A 202 1.32 -2.30 -15.23
CA LEU A 202 1.51 -3.54 -14.47
C LEU A 202 1.66 -4.79 -15.36
N SER A 203 1.33 -4.72 -16.65
CA SER A 203 1.63 -5.79 -17.61
C SER A 203 3.07 -5.62 -18.10
N GLY A 204 4.01 -6.37 -17.53
CA GLY A 204 5.45 -6.25 -17.73
C GLY A 204 6.00 -6.55 -19.15
N THR A 205 5.44 -5.94 -20.19
CA THR A 205 6.03 -5.90 -21.52
C THR A 205 7.06 -4.78 -21.58
N MET A 206 8.31 -5.14 -21.35
CA MET A 206 9.46 -4.31 -21.72
C MET A 206 9.37 -4.06 -23.24
N PRO A 207 9.51 -2.81 -23.72
CA PRO A 207 9.46 -2.54 -25.16
C PRO A 207 10.57 -3.32 -25.87
N GLN A 208 10.17 -4.13 -26.85
CA GLN A 208 11.10 -4.79 -27.76
C GLN A 208 11.72 -3.72 -28.65
N PHE A 209 13.03 -3.51 -28.50
CA PHE A 209 13.82 -2.76 -29.46
C PHE A 209 13.66 -3.44 -30.82
N ILE A 210 13.14 -2.69 -31.78
CA ILE A 210 12.82 -3.13 -33.13
C ILE A 210 14.14 -3.56 -33.80
N ASP A 211 14.21 -4.82 -34.23
CA ASP A 211 15.15 -5.32 -35.21
C ASP A 211 14.55 -4.96 -36.58
N GLU A 212 14.83 -3.76 -37.07
CA GLU A 212 14.30 -3.29 -38.36
C GLU A 212 15.27 -3.73 -39.47
N ASP A 213 14.89 -4.79 -40.17
CA ASP A 213 15.55 -5.23 -41.40
C ASP A 213 15.50 -4.09 -42.44
N VAL A 214 16.69 -3.62 -42.84
CA VAL A 214 16.89 -2.61 -43.88
C VAL A 214 16.25 -3.09 -45.19
N PRO A 215 15.37 -2.30 -45.85
CA PRO A 215 14.80 -2.69 -47.14
C PRO A 215 15.91 -2.74 -48.21
N GLN A 216 16.10 -3.89 -48.85
CA GLN A 216 16.97 -3.97 -50.02
C GLN A 216 16.36 -3.20 -51.20
N GLU A 217 17.03 -2.12 -51.60
CA GLU A 217 16.72 -1.38 -52.81
C GLU A 217 16.93 -2.24 -54.07
N LYS A 218 15.95 -2.15 -54.97
CA LYS A 218 15.95 -2.78 -56.29
C LYS A 218 17.07 -2.19 -57.16
N GLN A 219 17.96 -3.03 -57.69
CA GLN A 219 18.77 -2.67 -58.86
C GLN A 219 18.21 -3.36 -60.10
N GLY A 220 17.68 -2.54 -61.01
CA GLY A 220 17.23 -2.95 -62.34
C GLY A 220 18.36 -2.81 -63.37
N ASN A 221 18.58 -3.91 -64.09
CA ASN A 221 19.06 -4.11 -65.46
C ASN A 221 20.33 -3.42 -65.95
N LEU A 222 21.25 -4.22 -66.52
CA LEU A 222 21.70 -4.05 -67.90
C LEU A 222 22.03 -5.43 -68.53
N GLU A 223 21.54 -5.60 -69.76
CA GLU A 223 21.74 -6.73 -70.66
C GLU A 223 23.22 -6.91 -71.06
N THR A 224 23.62 -8.16 -71.34
CA THR A 224 24.26 -8.48 -72.63
C THR A 224 24.00 -9.94 -72.98
N ALA A 225 23.46 -10.13 -74.18
CA ALA A 225 23.31 -11.39 -74.87
C ALA A 225 24.62 -11.89 -75.49
N THR A 226 24.67 -13.20 -75.71
CA THR A 226 25.60 -14.03 -76.52
C THR A 226 27.04 -14.18 -76.07
#